data_AF-A0A1I7I0C7-F1
#
_entry.id   AF-A0A1I7I0C7-F1
#
_cell.length_a   1.000
_cell.length_b   1.000
_cell.length_c   1.000
_cell.angle_alpha   90.00
_cell.angle_beta   90.00
_cell.angle_gamma   90.00
#
_symmetry.space_group_name_H-M   'P 1'
#
loop_
_entity.id
_entity.type
_entity.pdbx_description
1 polymer ?
#
loop_
_entity_poly.entity_id
_entity_poly.type
_entity_poly.pdbx_seq_one_letter_code
_entity_poly.pdbx_strand_id
1 'polypeptide(L)' 'MPRPTIRIAHDLEADVWYVQTSDVDGLSAEAPTANALIARIPVMAADLRDEDEPVPVEVVIA' A
#
# COMPACT_ATOMS: atom_id res chain seq x y z
N MET A 1 17.56 -3.54 3.88
CA MET A 1 17.09 -2.37 3.12
C MET A 1 16.18 -1.54 4.01
N PRO A 2 16.05 -0.21 3.85
CA PRO A 2 15.04 0.56 4.57
C PRO A 2 13.63 0.05 4.21
N ARG A 3 12.67 0.23 5.12
CA ARG A 3 11.26 -0.11 4.84
C ARG A 3 10.75 0.81 3.72
N PRO A 4 10.04 0.30 2.71
CA PRO A 4 9.46 1.15 1.68
C PRO A 4 8.36 2.02 2.31
N THR A 5 8.31 3.28 1.88
CA THR A 5 7.24 4.20 2.24
C THR A 5 6.12 4.12 1.20
N ILE A 6 4.88 4.07 1.68
CA ILE A 6 3.67 3.95 0.89
C ILE A 6 2.76 5.10 1.29
N ARG A 7 2.41 5.98 0.35
CA ARG A 7 1.45 7.05 0.58
C ARG A 7 0.08 6.61 0.09
N ILE A 8 -0.92 6.67 0.96
CA ILE A 8 -2.32 6.41 0.60
C ILE A 8 -3.15 7.68 0.74
N ALA A 9 -4.19 7.80 -0.08
CA ALA A 9 -5.13 8.91 -0.05
C ALA A 9 -6.56 8.41 -0.20
N HIS A 10 -7.54 9.19 0.28
CA HIS A 10 -8.96 8.95 0.03
C HIS A 10 -9.39 9.72 -1.22
N ASP A 11 -9.91 9.00 -2.21
CA ASP A 11 -10.64 9.57 -3.32
C ASP A 11 -12.10 9.78 -2.88
N LEU A 12 -12.52 11.06 -2.80
CA LEU A 12 -13.88 11.42 -2.37
C LEU A 12 -14.94 11.17 -3.45
N GLU A 13 -14.56 11.14 -4.72
CA GLU A 13 -15.50 10.90 -5.82
C GLU A 13 -15.81 9.41 -5.95
N ALA A 14 -14.78 8.57 -5.85
CA ALA A 14 -14.92 7.12 -5.90
C ALA A 14 -15.24 6.48 -4.53
N ASP A 15 -15.11 7.24 -3.44
CA ASP A 15 -15.23 6.78 -2.04
C ASP A 15 -14.34 5.56 -1.71
N VAL A 16 -13.08 5.61 -2.17
CA VAL A 16 -12.09 4.56 -1.92
C VAL A 16 -10.75 5.13 -1.47
N TRP A 17 -10.05 4.37 -0.64
CA TRP A 17 -8.65 4.61 -0.32
C TRP A 17 -7.77 3.96 -1.37
N TYR A 18 -6.77 4.67 -1.87
CA TYR A 18 -5.87 4.17 -2.92
C TYR A 18 -4.40 4.47 -2.61
N VAL A 19 -3.51 3.69 -3.22
CA VAL A 19 -2.06 3.95 -3.21
C VAL A 19 -1.78 5.13 -4.14
N GLN A 20 -1.39 6.27 -3.56
CA GLN A 20 -1.06 7.48 -4.29
C GLN A 20 0.38 7.45 -4.82
N THR A 21 1.34 7.06 -3.98
CA THR A 21 2.75 6.87 -4.35
C THR A 21 3.36 5.73 -3.54
N SER A 22 4.35 5.02 -4.08
CA SER A 22 4.96 3.85 -3.46
C SER A 22 6.44 3.72 -3.85
N ASP A 23 7.28 3.35 -2.89
CA ASP A 23 8.68 2.92 -3.12
C ASP A 23 8.79 1.46 -3.61
N VAL A 24 7.67 0.74 -3.66
CA VAL A 24 7.57 -0.61 -4.26
C VAL A 24 7.05 -0.46 -5.69
N ASP A 25 7.89 -0.78 -6.66
CA ASP A 25 7.57 -0.73 -8.08
C ASP A 25 6.36 -1.63 -8.40
N GLY A 26 5.40 -1.09 -9.15
CA GLY A 26 4.19 -1.81 -9.54
C GLY A 26 3.12 -1.92 -8.45
N LEU A 27 3.36 -1.43 -7.23
CA LEU A 27 2.35 -1.46 -6.19
C LEU A 27 1.23 -0.43 -6.46
N SER A 28 0.10 -0.95 -6.91
CA SER A 28 -1.16 -0.21 -7.07
C SER A 28 -2.28 -1.00 -6.43
N ALA A 29 -3.06 -0.34 -5.57
CA ALA A 29 -4.14 -0.96 -4.82
C ALA A 29 -5.15 0.08 -4.35
N GLU A 30 -6.38 -0.37 -4.16
CA GLU A 30 -7.45 0.40 -3.52
C GLU A 30 -8.31 -0.49 -2.61
N ALA A 31 -8.97 0.14 -1.65
CA ALA A 31 -9.93 -0.50 -0.76
C ALA A 31 -10.96 0.50 -0.21
N PRO A 32 -12.14 0.05 0.25
CA PRO A 32 -13.18 0.93 0.81
C PRO A 32 -12.76 1.68 2.09
N THR A 33 -11.70 1.25 2.79
CA THR A 33 -11.21 1.92 4.01
C THR A 33 -9.69 1.93 4.05
N ALA A 34 -9.11 2.93 4.72
CA ALA A 34 -7.67 3.00 4.96
C ALA A 34 -7.13 1.71 5.60
N ASN A 35 -7.81 1.21 6.64
CA ASN A 35 -7.39 0.01 7.36
C ASN A 35 -7.39 -1.24 6.45
N ALA A 36 -8.39 -1.38 5.57
CA ALA A 36 -8.44 -2.49 4.62
C ALA A 36 -7.29 -2.41 3.60
N LEU A 37 -6.92 -1.21 3.16
CA LEU A 37 -5.77 -1.01 2.27
C LEU A 37 -4.45 -1.29 3.00
N ILE A 38 -4.26 -0.73 4.19
CA ILE A 38 -3.08 -0.91 5.05
C ILE A 38 -2.81 -2.40 5.32
N ALA A 39 -3.86 -3.18 5.58
CA ALA A 39 -3.73 -4.61 5.84
C ALA A 39 -3.26 -5.42 4.61
N ARG A 40 -3.54 -4.94 3.39
CA ARG A 40 -3.21 -5.64 2.14
C ARG A 40 -1.83 -5.28 1.61
N ILE A 41 -1.37 -4.05 1.82
CA ILE A 41 -0.11 -3.52 1.29
C ILE A 41 1.11 -4.43 1.62
N PRO A 42 1.33 -4.91 2.86
CA PRO A 42 2.48 -5.76 3.17
C PRO A 42 2.55 -7.06 2.35
N VAL A 43 1.40 -7.66 2.08
CA VAL A 43 1.30 -8.91 1.31
C VAL A 43 1.57 -8.63 -0.17
N MET A 44 0.95 -7.60 -0.74
CA MET A 44 1.18 -7.23 -2.13
C MET A 44 2.62 -6.78 -2.38
N ALA A 45 3.24 -6.12 -1.40
CA ALA A 45 4.65 -5.73 -1.48
C ALA A 45 5.58 -6.95 -1.44
N ALA A 46 5.22 -8.00 -0.71
CA ALA A 46 5.96 -9.26 -0.71
C ALA A 46 5.87 -9.96 -2.08
N ASP A 47 4.66 -10.06 -2.62
CA ASP A 47 4.42 -10.65 -3.95
C ASP A 47 5.24 -9.94 -5.04
N LEU A 48 5.30 -8.61 -5.02
CA LEU A 48 6.05 -7.81 -6.00
C LEU A 48 7.57 -7.91 -5.86
N ARG A 49 8.06 -8.34 -4.68
CA ARG A 49 9.49 -8.51 -4.40
C ARG A 49 9.95 -9.97 -4.44
N ASP A 50 9.05 -10.88 -4.79
CA ASP A 50 9.27 -12.33 -4.70
C ASP A 50 9.72 -12.76 -3.28
N GLU A 51 9.12 -12.16 -2.23
CA GLU A 51 9.37 -12.51 -0.82
C GLU A 51 8.30 -13.47 -0.28
N ASP A 52 8.71 -14.46 0.52
CA ASP A 52 7.80 -15.47 1.11
C ASP A 52 6.97 -14.93 2.30
N GLU A 53 7.39 -13.82 2.90
CA GLU A 53 6.76 -13.21 4.08
C GLU A 53 6.29 -11.78 3.80
N PRO A 54 5.21 -11.30 4.44
CA PRO A 54 4.75 -9.93 4.31
C PRO A 54 5.86 -8.91 4.60
N VAL A 55 6.04 -7.95 3.70
CA VAL A 55 7.09 -6.93 3.81
C VAL A 55 6.67 -5.87 4.83
N PRO A 56 7.49 -5.56 5.85
CA PRO A 56 7.23 -4.42 6.72
C PRO A 56 7.31 -3.11 5.92
N VAL A 57 6.20 -2.39 5.85
CA VAL A 57 6.09 -1.09 5.17
C VAL A 57 5.88 0.04 6.16
N GLU A 58 6.18 1.27 5.74
CA GLU A 58 5.73 2.48 6.40
C GLU A 58 4.57 3.08 5.60
N VAL A 59 3.40 3.24 6.22
CA VAL A 59 2.24 3.85 5.55
C VAL A 59 2.04 5.28 6.05
N VAL A 60 1.95 6.21 5.11
CA VAL A 60 1.64 7.62 5.35
C VAL A 60 0.28 7.93 4.72
N ILE A 61 -0.60 8.55 5.51
CA ILE A 61 -1.89 9.04 5.03
C ILE A 61 -1.72 10.48 4.53
N ALA A 62 -2.20 10.75 3.33
CA ALA A 62 -2.12 12.04 2.66
C ALA A 62 -3.14 13.07 3.13
#